data_AF-A0A950BC23-F1
#
_entry.id   AF-A0A950BC23-F1
#
_cell.length_a   1.000
_cell.length_b   1.000
_cell.length_c   1.000
_cell.angle_alpha   90.00
_cell.angle_beta   90.00
_cell.angle_gamma   90.00
#
_symmetry.space_group_name_H-M   'P 1'
#
loop_
_entity.id
_entity.type
_entity.pdbx_description
1 polymer ?
#
loop_
_entity_poly.entity_id
_entity_poly.type
_entity_poly.pdbx_seq_one_letter_code
_entity_poly.pdbx_strand_id
1 'polypeptide(L)'
;MSSKVVEKLTPGHPFNLRHLGAVKAKGKTKSVEIYECYDNDSAELKDHKSRTKELFGNGVSDFRKGLFLSAGKTFQRVAALNQFDTVAAHFRDSCTMSVMNRTSEWDGAEKIEVK
;
A
#
# COMPACT_ATOMS: atom_id res chain seq x y z
N MET A 1 -5.77 -1.43 -8.78
CA MET A 1 -6.90 -0.63 -9.30
C MET A 1 -6.73 0.83 -8.89
N SER A 2 -7.12 1.79 -9.72
CA SER A 2 -7.08 3.22 -9.34
C SER A 2 -8.37 3.66 -8.65
N SER A 3 -8.32 4.74 -7.86
CA SER A 3 -9.52 5.33 -7.24
C SER A 3 -10.65 5.59 -8.22
N LYS A 4 -10.34 6.08 -9.43
CA LYS A 4 -11.34 6.34 -10.48
C LYS A 4 -12.12 5.09 -10.91
N VAL A 5 -11.52 3.91 -10.80
CA VAL A 5 -12.21 2.64 -11.08
C VAL A 5 -13.07 2.26 -9.88
N VAL A 6 -12.53 2.40 -8.66
CA VAL A 6 -13.25 2.11 -7.42
C VAL A 6 -14.49 2.99 -7.26
N GLU A 7 -14.41 4.27 -7.57
CA GLU A 7 -15.52 5.23 -7.54
C GLU A 7 -16.68 4.87 -8.48
N LYS A 8 -16.41 4.09 -9.53
CA LYS A 8 -17.43 3.63 -10.48
C LYS A 8 -18.09 2.32 -10.08
N LEU A 9 -17.61 1.67 -9.02
CA LEU A 9 -18.24 0.47 -8.50
C LEU A 9 -19.58 0.83 -7.85
N THR A 10 -20.55 -0.08 -7.96
CA THR A 10 -21.84 0.12 -7.32
C THR A 10 -21.68 0.20 -5.80
N PRO A 11 -22.45 1.05 -5.09
CA PRO A 11 -22.49 1.03 -3.64
C PRO A 11 -22.76 -0.40 -3.13
N GLY A 12 -21.93 -0.86 -2.18
CA GLY A 12 -22.03 -2.23 -1.66
C GLY A 12 -21.43 -3.33 -2.54
N HIS A 13 -20.54 -3.00 -3.48
CA HIS A 13 -19.84 -4.02 -4.28
C HIS A 13 -19.16 -5.09 -3.41
N PRO A 14 -19.06 -6.35 -3.88
CA PRO A 14 -18.50 -7.44 -3.09
C PRO A 14 -16.96 -7.49 -3.09
N PHE A 15 -16.29 -6.70 -3.93
CA PHE A 15 -14.83 -6.76 -4.05
C PHE A 15 -14.11 -6.45 -2.74
N ASN A 16 -13.17 -7.32 -2.37
CA ASN A 16 -12.29 -7.07 -1.23
C ASN A 16 -11.13 -6.17 -1.64
N LEU A 17 -11.19 -4.91 -1.20
CA LEU A 17 -10.24 -3.87 -1.57
C LEU A 17 -9.45 -3.35 -0.36
N ARG A 18 -8.14 -3.13 -0.53
CA ARG A 18 -7.28 -2.45 0.46
C ARG A 18 -6.53 -1.32 -0.23
N HIS A 19 -6.48 -0.16 0.42
CA HIS A 19 -5.79 1.02 -0.09
C HIS A 19 -4.27 0.84 0.03
N LEU A 20 -3.54 1.19 -1.02
CA LEU A 20 -2.08 1.08 -1.11
C LEU A 20 -1.37 2.43 -1.10
N GLY A 21 -2.10 3.54 -0.98
CA GLY A 21 -1.51 4.87 -1.11
C GLY A 21 -1.60 5.42 -2.54
N ALA A 22 -0.80 6.44 -2.82
CA ALA A 22 -0.85 7.19 -4.06
C ALA A 22 0.43 7.00 -4.89
N VAL A 23 0.26 6.90 -6.20
CA VAL A 23 1.39 6.85 -7.15
C VAL A 23 1.32 8.03 -8.10
N LYS A 24 2.49 8.48 -8.55
CA LYS A 24 2.61 9.56 -9.54
C LYS A 24 3.25 9.02 -10.81
N ALA A 25 2.45 8.90 -11.86
CA ALA A 25 2.94 8.47 -13.17
C ALA A 25 3.87 9.53 -13.78
N LYS A 26 4.89 9.08 -14.53
CA LYS A 26 5.84 9.95 -15.22
C LYS A 26 5.10 10.94 -16.13
N GLY A 27 5.44 12.22 -16.03
CA GLY A 27 4.80 13.29 -16.80
C GLY A 27 3.41 13.73 -16.31
N LYS A 28 2.93 13.22 -15.16
CA LYS A 28 1.68 13.68 -14.55
C LYS A 28 1.96 14.51 -13.28
N THR A 29 1.23 15.61 -13.14
CA THR A 29 1.33 16.50 -11.96
C THR A 29 0.52 15.98 -10.77
N LYS A 30 -0.57 15.25 -11.03
CA LYS A 30 -1.45 14.71 -10.00
C LYS A 30 -1.11 13.25 -9.68
N SER A 31 -1.07 12.92 -8.40
CA SER A 31 -1.04 11.54 -7.92
C SER A 31 -2.40 10.87 -8.10
N VAL A 32 -2.41 9.54 -8.14
CA VAL A 32 -3.61 8.72 -8.22
C VAL A 32 -3.55 7.69 -7.10
N GLU A 33 -4.62 7.61 -6.30
CA GLU A 33 -4.75 6.59 -5.25
C GLU A 33 -4.93 5.21 -5.87
N ILE A 34 -4.24 4.23 -5.29
CA ILE A 34 -4.20 2.84 -5.73
C ILE A 34 -4.79 1.95 -4.63
N TYR A 35 -5.49 0.92 -5.09
CA TYR A 35 -6.07 -0.13 -4.27
C TYR A 35 -5.66 -1.48 -4.85
N GLU A 36 -5.34 -2.44 -4.00
CA GLU A 36 -5.35 -3.85 -4.41
C GLU A 36 -6.78 -4.38 -4.33
N CYS A 37 -7.13 -5.26 -5.27
CA CYS A 37 -8.24 -6.18 -5.13
C CYS A 37 -7.64 -7.55 -4.82
N TYR A 38 -8.10 -8.18 -3.75
CA TYR A 38 -7.50 -9.42 -3.26
C TYR A 38 -8.50 -10.60 -3.24
N ASP A 39 -9.56 -10.55 -4.06
CA ASP A 39 -10.55 -11.63 -4.15
C ASP A 39 -9.99 -12.96 -4.63
N ASN A 40 -8.94 -12.91 -5.46
CA ASN A 40 -8.27 -14.08 -6.02
C ASN A 40 -7.17 -14.66 -5.12
N ASP A 41 -6.98 -14.09 -3.93
CA ASP A 41 -6.07 -14.65 -2.93
C ASP A 41 -6.67 -15.92 -2.29
N SER A 42 -5.81 -16.74 -1.68
CA SER A 42 -6.27 -17.87 -0.86
C SER A 42 -7.19 -17.39 0.27
N ALA A 43 -8.05 -18.27 0.78
CA ALA A 43 -8.97 -17.91 1.85
C ALA A 43 -8.24 -17.38 3.10
N GLU A 44 -7.09 -17.98 3.43
CA GLU A 44 -6.24 -17.59 4.54
C GLU A 44 -5.63 -16.20 4.34
N LEU A 45 -5.17 -15.89 3.12
CA LEU A 45 -4.61 -14.58 2.82
C LEU A 45 -5.70 -13.50 2.75
N LYS A 46 -6.90 -13.81 2.26
CA LYS A 46 -8.06 -12.91 2.30
C LYS A 46 -8.47 -12.55 3.72
N ASP A 47 -8.56 -13.55 4.60
CA ASP A 47 -8.87 -13.34 6.01
C ASP A 47 -7.78 -12.50 6.69
N HIS A 48 -6.50 -12.82 6.43
CA HIS A 48 -5.38 -12.03 6.92
C HIS A 48 -5.47 -10.57 6.49
N LYS A 49 -5.59 -10.29 5.19
CA LYS A 49 -5.66 -8.92 4.64
C LYS A 49 -6.86 -8.15 5.18
N SER A 50 -7.98 -8.83 5.40
CA SER A 50 -9.19 -8.22 5.99
C SER A 50 -8.99 -7.86 7.47
N ARG A 51 -8.40 -8.77 8.27
CA ARG A 51 -8.11 -8.52 9.69
C ARG A 51 -7.03 -7.46 9.91
N THR A 52 -6.05 -7.35 9.00
CA THR A 52 -4.96 -6.38 9.11
C THR A 52 -5.20 -5.08 8.35
N LYS A 53 -6.35 -4.92 7.68
CA LYS A 53 -6.65 -3.79 6.79
C LYS A 53 -6.42 -2.42 7.43
N GLU A 54 -6.89 -2.21 8.64
CA GLU A 54 -6.71 -0.95 9.37
C GLU A 54 -5.25 -0.71 9.76
N LEU A 55 -4.58 -1.73 10.32
CA LEU A 55 -3.16 -1.65 10.68
C LEU A 55 -2.29 -1.35 9.47
N PHE A 56 -2.54 -2.02 8.35
CA PHE A 56 -1.86 -1.75 7.08
C PHE A 56 -2.12 -0.31 6.61
N GLY A 57 -3.37 0.15 6.68
CA GLY A 57 -3.73 1.54 6.34
C GLY A 57 -3.00 2.59 7.17
N ASN A 58 -2.77 2.33 8.47
CA ASN A 58 -1.95 3.19 9.32
C ASN A 58 -0.49 3.23 8.85
N GLY A 59 0.07 2.08 8.44
CA GLY A 59 1.38 2.01 7.81
C GLY A 59 1.48 2.84 6.54
N VAL A 60 0.47 2.77 5.67
CA VAL A 60 0.39 3.58 4.43
C VAL A 60 0.33 5.08 4.76
N SER A 61 -0.44 5.47 5.79
CA SER A 61 -0.54 6.86 6.23
C SER A 61 0.81 7.42 6.71
N ASP A 62 1.54 6.65 7.51
CA ASP A 62 2.87 7.02 7.99
C ASP A 62 3.91 7.04 6.86
N PHE A 63 3.84 6.08 5.95
CA PHE A 63 4.70 6.03 4.77
C PHE A 63 4.52 7.30 3.92
N ARG A 64 3.27 7.72 3.70
CA ARG A 64 2.96 8.95 2.96
C ARG A 64 3.58 10.19 3.59
N LYS A 65 3.62 10.25 4.92
CA LYS A 65 4.22 11.36 5.69
C LYS A 65 5.76 11.30 5.73
N GLY A 66 6.39 10.29 5.12
CA GLY A 66 7.84 10.07 5.20
C GLY A 66 8.30 9.50 6.54
N LEU A 67 7.38 9.03 7.40
CA LEU A 67 7.68 8.43 8.70
C LEU A 67 8.10 6.97 8.52
N PHE A 68 9.13 6.73 7.70
CA PHE A 68 9.52 5.40 7.23
C PHE A 68 9.88 4.42 8.35
N LEU A 69 10.44 4.90 9.48
CA LEU A 69 10.72 4.05 10.64
C LEU A 69 9.43 3.54 11.32
N SER A 70 8.40 4.38 11.43
CA SER A 70 7.10 4.00 12.00
C SER A 70 6.33 3.09 11.04
N ALA A 71 6.25 3.49 9.78
CA ALA A 71 5.62 2.73 8.72
C ALA A 71 6.26 1.33 8.58
N GLY A 72 7.60 1.25 8.53
CA GLY A 72 8.34 0.01 8.39
C GLY A 72 8.06 -0.99 9.51
N LYS A 73 7.98 -0.52 10.77
CA LYS A 73 7.59 -1.37 11.92
C LYS A 73 6.17 -1.92 11.76
N THR A 74 5.25 -1.08 11.29
CA THR A 74 3.86 -1.46 11.04
C THR A 74 3.77 -2.54 9.95
N PHE A 75 4.42 -2.32 8.82
CA PHE A 75 4.44 -3.29 7.71
C PHE A 75 5.17 -4.59 8.07
N GLN A 76 6.25 -4.51 8.84
CA GLN A 76 6.92 -5.70 9.38
C GLN A 76 5.98 -6.54 10.25
N ARG A 77 5.19 -5.89 11.12
CA ARG A 77 4.20 -6.59 11.96
C ARG A 77 3.14 -7.28 11.10
N VAL A 78 2.62 -6.62 10.06
CA VAL A 78 1.64 -7.22 9.15
C VAL A 78 2.25 -8.42 8.41
N ALA A 79 3.42 -8.24 7.79
CA ALA A 79 4.10 -9.30 7.04
C ALA A 79 4.53 -10.50 7.93
N ALA A 80 4.83 -10.26 9.21
CA ALA A 80 5.16 -11.33 10.16
C ALA A 80 3.95 -12.19 10.54
N LEU A 81 2.72 -11.63 10.48
CA LEU A 81 1.49 -12.38 10.76
C LEU A 81 1.10 -13.32 9.61
N ASN A 82 1.52 -13.01 8.38
CA ASN A 82 1.39 -13.90 7.23
C ASN A 82 2.45 -13.58 6.17
N GLN A 83 3.41 -14.49 5.99
CA GLN A 83 4.51 -14.32 5.03
C GLN A 83 4.06 -14.23 3.56
N PHE A 84 2.82 -14.62 3.25
CA PHE A 84 2.26 -14.53 1.90
C PHE A 84 1.65 -13.15 1.58
N ASP A 85 1.56 -12.23 2.55
CA ASP A 85 1.25 -10.82 2.25
C ASP A 85 2.49 -10.11 1.68
N THR A 86 2.77 -10.39 0.41
CA THR A 86 3.91 -9.83 -0.33
C THR A 86 3.82 -8.32 -0.48
N VAL A 87 2.61 -7.75 -0.44
CA VAL A 87 2.39 -6.31 -0.46
C VAL A 87 2.90 -5.68 0.83
N ALA A 88 2.58 -6.26 2.00
CA ALA A 88 3.13 -5.81 3.27
C ALA A 88 4.66 -5.95 3.33
N ALA A 89 5.21 -7.04 2.79
CA ALA A 89 6.66 -7.21 2.68
C ALA A 89 7.31 -6.14 1.79
N HIS A 90 6.73 -5.83 0.62
CA HIS A 90 7.20 -4.76 -0.26
C HIS A 90 7.26 -3.42 0.45
N PHE A 91 6.18 -3.02 1.14
CA PHE A 91 6.15 -1.75 1.87
C PHE A 91 7.19 -1.68 3.00
N ARG A 92 7.43 -2.78 3.72
CA ARG A 92 8.51 -2.88 4.72
C ARG A 92 9.88 -2.64 4.09
N ASP A 93 10.14 -3.28 2.95
CA ASP A 93 11.42 -3.19 2.26
C ASP A 93 11.62 -1.79 1.66
N SER A 94 10.56 -1.19 1.08
CA SER A 94 10.54 0.20 0.63
C SER A 94 10.84 1.18 1.77
N CYS A 95 10.29 0.99 2.98
CA CYS A 95 10.65 1.82 4.14
C CYS A 95 12.15 1.74 4.45
N THR A 96 12.71 0.54 4.40
CA THR A 96 14.14 0.31 4.67
C THR A 96 15.00 1.05 3.66
N MET A 97 14.67 0.94 2.37
CA MET A 97 15.37 1.63 1.29
C MET A 97 15.27 3.17 1.42
N SER A 98 14.10 3.70 1.77
CA SER A 98 13.91 5.14 1.97
C SER A 98 14.76 5.71 3.11
N VAL A 99 14.92 4.96 4.21
CA VAL A 99 15.79 5.35 5.33
C VAL A 99 17.26 5.31 4.91
N MET A 100 17.69 4.25 4.21
CA MET A 100 19.08 4.09 3.76
C MET A 100 19.49 5.15 2.74
N ASN A 101 18.60 5.48 1.80
CA ASN A 101 18.88 6.41 0.70
C ASN A 101 18.73 7.89 1.09
N ARG A 102 18.35 8.21 2.34
CA ARG A 102 18.10 9.58 2.85
C ARG A 102 17.43 10.49 1.81
N THR A 103 16.26 10.11 1.32
CA THR A 103 15.59 10.85 0.24
C THR A 103 15.22 12.26 0.71
N SER A 104 15.95 13.29 0.26
CA SER A 104 15.63 14.70 0.49
C SER A 104 14.40 15.19 -0.31
N GLU A 105 13.84 14.35 -1.19
CA GLU A 105 12.80 14.70 -2.17
C GLU A 105 11.53 13.81 -2.08
N TRP A 106 11.18 13.30 -0.90
CA TRP A 106 9.94 12.55 -0.74
C TRP A 106 8.72 13.48 -0.87
N ASP A 107 7.94 13.34 -1.94
CA ASP A 107 6.73 14.15 -2.21
C ASP A 107 5.42 13.46 -1.79
N GLY A 108 5.51 12.37 -1.02
CA GLY A 108 4.35 11.64 -0.50
C GLY A 108 3.77 10.60 -1.44
N ALA A 109 4.40 10.30 -2.58
CA ALA A 109 3.94 9.27 -3.50
C ALA A 109 5.07 8.35 -3.96
N GLU A 110 4.78 7.05 -4.06
CA GLU A 110 5.73 6.10 -4.63
C GLU A 110 5.85 6.36 -6.14
N LYS A 111 7.09 6.49 -6.61
CA LYS A 111 7.41 6.64 -8.03
C LYS A 111 7.54 5.24 -8.63
N ILE A 112 6.47 4.76 -9.25
CA ILE A 112 6.51 3.48 -9.98
C ILE A 112 6.85 3.77 -11.45
N GLU A 113 7.98 3.25 -11.92
CA GLU A 113 8.26 3.17 -13.36
C GLU A 113 7.47 1.99 -13.94
N VAL A 114 6.45 2.30 -14.73
CA VAL A 114 5.77 1.29 -15.55
C VAL A 114 6.62 1.13 -16.81
N LYS A 115 7.23 -0.04 -16.99
CA LYS A 115 7.86 -0.46 -18.25
C LYS A 115 6.80 -0.90 -19.26
#